data_AF-A0A9X4RVG5-F1
#
_entry.id   AF-A0A9X4RVG5-F1
#
_cell.length_a   1.000
_cell.length_b   1.000
_cell.length_c   1.000
_cell.angle_alpha   90.00
_cell.angle_beta   90.00
_cell.angle_gamma   90.00
#
_symmetry.space_group_name_H-M   'P 1'
#
loop_
_entity.id
_entity.type
_entity.pdbx_description
1 polymer ?
#
loop_
_entity_poly.entity_id
_entity_poly.type
_entity_poly.pdbx_seq_one_letter_code
_entity_poly.pdbx_strand_id
1 'polypeptide(L)'
;MQLNRIIKNEENFINLLKNKEIHMVTPAYIGLTQCSTYLSNGCGMHLSQQEILVREVNEKREVGTLYPLHNMTLFPFRYQSSAFMMHSLVDYTNGNGYSDDDFRSFINDILLAEIKYIKSNRIIIDLAGCMEDSEKMRLFNLLGEEIQKEEYNESECLIEFKWDW
;
A
#
# COMPACT_ATOMS: atom_id res chain seq x y z
N MET A 1 13.69 8.55 13.41
CA MET A 1 12.68 8.64 12.34
C MET A 1 12.78 9.99 11.65
N GLN A 2 13.28 10.04 10.42
CA GLN A 2 13.32 11.27 9.61
C GLN A 2 12.10 11.27 8.67
N LEU A 3 11.15 12.17 8.92
CA LEU A 3 10.06 12.48 8.00
C LEU A 3 10.62 13.36 6.87
N ASN A 4 11.04 12.74 5.77
CA ASN A 4 11.44 13.46 4.57
C ASN A 4 10.22 13.68 3.66
N ARG A 5 10.00 14.93 3.26
CA ARG A 5 8.92 15.33 2.36
C ARG A 5 9.40 15.19 0.91
N ILE A 6 8.97 14.17 0.17
CA ILE A 6 9.27 14.03 -1.27
C ILE A 6 8.09 13.32 -2.00
N ILE A 7 7.64 13.64 -3.24
CA ILE A 7 8.12 14.38 -4.42
C ILE A 7 6.88 15.01 -5.08
N LYS A 8 6.96 16.28 -5.55
CA LYS A 8 5.86 17.03 -6.21
C LYS A 8 5.66 16.74 -7.71
N ASN A 9 6.26 15.69 -8.27
CA ASN A 9 6.23 15.43 -9.72
C ASN A 9 5.87 13.96 -10.02
N GLU A 10 4.69 13.73 -10.60
CA GLU A 10 4.15 12.40 -10.93
C GLU A 10 5.04 11.62 -11.91
N GLU A 11 5.67 12.29 -12.88
CA GLU A 11 6.65 11.67 -13.80
C GLU A 11 7.86 11.08 -13.07
N ASN A 12 8.30 11.71 -11.97
CA ASN A 12 9.41 11.21 -11.19
C ASN A 12 9.01 9.94 -10.41
N PHE A 13 7.78 9.91 -9.90
CA PHE A 13 7.26 8.78 -9.12
C PHE A 13 7.09 7.49 -9.95
N ILE A 14 6.49 7.57 -11.15
CA ILE A 14 6.31 6.41 -12.02
C ILE A 14 7.67 5.80 -12.42
N ASN A 15 8.68 6.66 -12.67
CA ASN A 15 10.02 6.22 -13.03
C ASN A 15 10.72 5.51 -11.87
N LEU A 16 10.62 6.04 -10.63
CA LEU A 16 11.16 5.36 -9.45
C LEU A 16 10.57 3.95 -9.28
N LEU A 17 9.26 3.79 -9.50
CA LEU A 17 8.61 2.49 -9.44
C LEU A 17 9.07 1.54 -10.55
N LYS A 18 9.22 2.04 -11.79
CA LYS A 18 9.69 1.23 -12.94
C LYS A 18 11.15 0.79 -12.78
N ASN A 19 11.99 1.64 -12.21
CA ASN A 19 13.41 1.39 -12.01
C ASN A 19 13.72 0.53 -10.77
N LYS A 20 12.69 0.10 -10.02
CA LYS A 20 12.84 -0.61 -8.73
C LYS A 20 13.57 0.19 -7.66
N GLU A 21 13.51 1.51 -7.73
CA GLU A 21 14.12 2.39 -6.73
C GLU A 21 13.22 2.57 -5.49
N ILE A 22 11.93 2.25 -5.62
CA ILE A 22 10.97 2.24 -4.51
C ILE A 22 10.02 1.04 -4.60
N HIS A 23 9.61 0.54 -3.44
CA HIS A 23 8.46 -0.33 -3.23
C HIS A 23 7.29 0.53 -2.72
N MET A 24 6.27 0.70 -3.54
CA MET A 24 5.08 1.45 -3.12
C MET A 24 4.04 0.54 -2.46
N VAL A 25 3.55 0.94 -1.30
CA VAL A 25 2.38 0.36 -0.65
C VAL A 25 1.26 1.38 -0.68
N THR A 26 0.11 1.01 -1.22
CA THR A 26 -1.02 1.93 -1.44
C THR A 26 -2.34 1.19 -1.24
N PRO A 27 -3.43 1.84 -0.79
CA PRO A 27 -4.69 1.15 -0.57
C PRO A 27 -5.23 0.56 -1.88
N ALA A 28 -5.83 -0.62 -1.78
CA ALA A 28 -6.68 -1.20 -2.81
C ALA A 28 -7.98 -0.39 -2.89
N TYR A 29 -7.89 0.77 -3.52
CA TYR A 29 -8.96 1.75 -3.64
C TYR A 29 -8.89 2.46 -4.99
N ILE A 30 -10.04 2.52 -5.66
CA ILE A 30 -10.22 3.20 -6.95
C ILE A 30 -10.75 4.60 -6.69
N GLY A 31 -9.96 5.62 -7.08
CA GLY A 31 -10.28 7.02 -6.90
C GLY A 31 -9.04 7.91 -7.09
N LEU A 32 -9.00 9.07 -6.42
CA LEU A 32 -7.85 9.98 -6.47
C LEU A 32 -6.70 9.50 -5.56
N THR A 33 -6.20 8.28 -5.80
CA THR A 33 -5.09 7.67 -5.06
C THR A 33 -3.89 7.44 -5.97
N GLN A 34 -2.69 7.37 -5.38
CA GLN A 34 -1.47 6.98 -6.11
C GLN A 34 -1.60 5.60 -6.76
N CYS A 35 -2.36 4.68 -6.13
CA CYS A 35 -2.79 3.42 -6.71
C CYS A 35 -3.45 3.61 -8.09
N SER A 36 -4.53 4.38 -8.16
CA SER A 36 -5.30 4.56 -9.40
C SER A 36 -4.49 5.28 -10.49
N THR A 37 -3.72 6.31 -10.11
CA THR A 37 -2.83 7.03 -11.03
C THR A 37 -1.77 6.09 -11.60
N TYR A 38 -1.15 5.26 -10.77
CA TYR A 38 -0.10 4.34 -11.22
C TYR A 38 -0.65 3.16 -12.03
N LEU A 39 -1.78 2.56 -11.62
CA LEU A 39 -2.39 1.48 -12.39
C LEU A 39 -2.81 1.97 -13.78
N SER A 40 -3.34 3.20 -13.88
CA SER A 40 -3.73 3.78 -15.17
C SER A 40 -2.51 4.20 -16.01
N ASN A 41 -1.66 5.09 -15.48
CA ASN A 41 -0.59 5.73 -16.26
C ASN A 41 0.72 4.92 -16.28
N GLY A 42 1.01 4.20 -15.20
CA GLY A 42 2.23 3.40 -15.04
C GLY A 42 2.10 1.99 -15.62
N CYS A 43 0.93 1.36 -15.46
CA CYS A 43 0.67 -0.01 -15.88
C CYS A 43 -0.17 -0.13 -17.16
N GLY A 44 -0.85 0.95 -17.58
CA GLY A 44 -1.77 0.91 -18.71
C GLY A 44 -3.02 0.06 -18.43
N MET A 45 -3.36 -0.20 -17.17
CA MET A 45 -4.52 -1.01 -16.83
C MET A 45 -5.81 -0.24 -17.07
N HIS A 46 -6.74 -0.89 -17.76
CA HIS A 46 -8.10 -0.36 -17.89
C HIS A 46 -8.83 -0.40 -16.55
N LEU A 47 -9.74 0.54 -16.35
CA LEU A 47 -10.51 0.69 -15.10
C LEU A 47 -11.19 -0.60 -14.64
N SER A 48 -11.75 -1.40 -15.56
CA SER A 48 -12.36 -2.69 -15.22
C SER A 48 -11.36 -3.71 -14.67
N GLN A 49 -10.10 -3.68 -15.12
CA GLN A 49 -9.03 -4.53 -14.58
C GLN A 49 -8.63 -4.07 -13.19
N GLN A 50 -8.57 -2.75 -12.96
CA GLN A 50 -8.31 -2.17 -11.64
C GLN A 50 -9.41 -2.58 -10.65
N GLU A 51 -10.69 -2.54 -11.07
CA GLU A 51 -11.84 -2.96 -10.26
C GLU A 51 -11.76 -4.43 -9.83
N ILE A 52 -11.38 -5.32 -10.74
CA ILE A 52 -11.20 -6.74 -10.42
C ILE A 52 -10.07 -6.92 -9.40
N LEU A 53 -8.92 -6.28 -9.64
CA LEU A 53 -7.74 -6.40 -8.79
C LEU A 53 -7.98 -5.88 -7.37
N VAL A 54 -8.55 -4.68 -7.26
CA VAL A 54 -8.88 -4.05 -5.98
C VAL A 54 -9.91 -4.88 -5.21
N ARG A 55 -10.95 -5.38 -5.91
CA ARG A 55 -11.95 -6.25 -5.29
C ARG A 55 -11.31 -7.52 -4.74
N GLU A 56 -10.43 -8.17 -5.49
CA GLU A 56 -9.78 -9.42 -5.06
C GLU A 56 -8.97 -9.23 -3.79
N VAL A 57 -8.15 -8.17 -3.72
CA VAL A 57 -7.35 -7.83 -2.52
C VAL A 57 -8.24 -7.58 -1.31
N ASN A 58 -9.33 -6.83 -1.49
CA ASN A 58 -10.22 -6.48 -0.38
C ASN A 58 -11.10 -7.65 0.07
N GLU A 59 -11.62 -8.48 -0.85
CA GLU A 59 -12.42 -9.67 -0.54
C GLU A 59 -11.61 -10.73 0.21
N LYS A 60 -10.35 -10.95 -0.19
CA LYS A 60 -9.46 -11.89 0.48
C LYS A 60 -8.94 -11.37 1.82
N ARG A 61 -8.97 -10.05 2.03
CA ARG A 61 -8.34 -9.37 3.17
C ARG A 61 -6.86 -9.76 3.27
N GLU A 62 -6.16 -9.73 2.15
CA GLU A 62 -4.75 -10.09 2.02
C GLU A 62 -4.07 -9.08 1.09
N VAL A 63 -2.82 -8.70 1.36
CA VAL A 63 -2.11 -7.75 0.49
C VAL A 63 -1.88 -8.34 -0.90
N GLY A 64 -1.92 -7.50 -1.94
CA GLY A 64 -1.68 -7.91 -3.32
C GLY A 64 -0.43 -7.29 -3.91
N THR A 65 0.64 -8.06 -4.13
CA THR A 65 1.88 -7.55 -4.75
C THR A 65 1.89 -7.77 -6.26
N LEU A 66 2.14 -6.71 -7.03
CA LEU A 66 2.09 -6.70 -8.51
C LEU A 66 3.45 -6.99 -9.17
N TYR A 67 4.38 -7.55 -8.42
CA TYR A 67 5.71 -7.95 -8.88
C TYR A 67 5.63 -9.19 -9.80
N PRO A 68 6.50 -9.36 -10.82
CA PRO A 68 7.63 -8.51 -11.23
C PRO A 68 7.27 -7.34 -12.14
N LEU A 69 6.00 -7.21 -12.51
CA LEU A 69 5.56 -6.17 -13.45
C LEU A 69 5.69 -4.78 -12.81
N HIS A 70 5.37 -4.68 -11.52
CA HIS A 70 5.36 -3.43 -10.77
C HIS A 70 5.85 -3.65 -9.33
N ASN A 71 6.67 -2.73 -8.81
CA ASN A 71 7.13 -2.75 -7.42
C ASN A 71 6.10 -2.10 -6.50
N MET A 72 4.88 -2.63 -6.56
CA MET A 72 3.72 -2.11 -5.85
C MET A 72 3.02 -3.23 -5.09
N THR A 73 2.67 -2.95 -3.83
CA THR A 73 1.77 -3.76 -3.01
C THR A 73 0.50 -2.97 -2.74
N LEU A 74 -0.64 -3.62 -2.98
CA LEU A 74 -1.96 -3.14 -2.65
C LEU A 74 -2.31 -3.55 -1.22
N PHE A 75 -2.61 -2.57 -0.38
CA PHE A 75 -3.01 -2.75 1.01
C PHE A 75 -4.54 -2.91 1.08
N PRO A 76 -5.08 -3.96 1.75
CA PRO A 76 -6.51 -4.19 1.85
C PRO A 76 -7.27 -2.97 2.41
N PHE A 77 -8.24 -2.49 1.66
CA PHE A 77 -9.16 -1.44 2.10
C PHE A 77 -10.47 -2.06 2.56
N ARG A 78 -10.96 -1.59 3.70
CA ARG A 78 -12.14 -2.14 4.38
C ARG A 78 -13.41 -2.12 3.52
N TYR A 79 -13.54 -1.13 2.63
CA TYR A 79 -14.76 -0.93 1.85
C TYR A 79 -14.54 -1.23 0.37
N GLN A 80 -15.61 -1.62 -0.30
CA GLN A 80 -15.57 -1.68 -1.76
C GLN A 80 -15.55 -0.27 -2.37
N SER A 81 -14.64 -0.06 -3.33
CA SER A 81 -14.60 1.13 -4.19
C SER A 81 -14.95 0.77 -5.63
N SER A 82 -15.49 1.74 -6.38
CA SER A 82 -15.71 1.63 -7.83
C SER A 82 -15.40 2.96 -8.51
N ALA A 83 -15.35 2.95 -9.84
CA ALA A 83 -15.11 4.11 -10.68
C ALA A 83 -16.01 5.34 -10.39
N PHE A 84 -17.19 5.13 -9.79
CA PHE A 84 -18.20 6.17 -9.59
C PHE A 84 -18.14 6.87 -8.22
N MET A 85 -17.04 6.74 -7.45
CA MET A 85 -16.83 7.41 -6.15
C MET A 85 -17.99 7.24 -5.15
N MET A 86 -18.49 6.01 -4.97
CA MET A 86 -19.49 5.74 -3.93
C MET A 86 -18.85 4.98 -2.78
N HIS A 87 -18.79 5.62 -1.60
CA HIS A 87 -18.53 4.93 -0.35
C HIS A 87 -19.60 3.84 -0.12
N SER A 88 -19.15 2.59 -0.14
CA SER A 88 -19.65 1.42 0.59
C SER A 88 -21.15 1.03 0.50
N LEU A 89 -21.43 -0.07 -0.21
CA LEU A 89 -22.46 -1.05 0.20
C LEU A 89 -21.87 -2.27 0.92
N VAL A 90 -20.55 -2.51 0.80
CA VAL A 90 -19.87 -3.70 1.31
C VAL A 90 -18.72 -3.30 2.23
N ASP A 91 -18.77 -3.80 3.46
CA ASP A 91 -17.71 -3.74 4.47
C ASP A 91 -17.10 -5.14 4.63
N TYR A 92 -15.87 -5.32 4.17
CA TYR A 92 -15.16 -6.62 4.20
C TYR A 92 -14.74 -7.04 5.62
N THR A 93 -14.91 -6.18 6.61
CA THR A 93 -14.59 -6.46 8.03
C THR A 93 -15.83 -6.69 8.89
N ASN A 94 -17.03 -6.68 8.29
CA ASN A 94 -18.31 -6.88 8.98
C ASN A 94 -18.51 -5.94 10.19
N GLY A 95 -18.12 -4.67 10.08
CA GLY A 95 -18.27 -3.69 11.14
C GLY A 95 -17.07 -3.57 12.09
N ASN A 96 -16.16 -4.55 12.12
CA ASN A 96 -15.15 -4.66 13.17
C ASN A 96 -13.81 -3.98 12.85
N GLY A 97 -13.59 -3.55 11.60
CA GLY A 97 -12.27 -3.11 11.15
C GLY A 97 -11.24 -4.25 11.14
N TYR A 98 -9.98 -3.90 10.88
CA TYR A 98 -8.88 -4.88 10.91
C TYR A 98 -8.37 -5.11 12.33
N SER A 99 -8.11 -6.37 12.67
CA SER A 99 -7.48 -6.78 13.94
C SER A 99 -5.97 -6.54 13.94
N ASP A 100 -5.31 -6.71 15.09
CA ASP A 100 -3.85 -6.53 15.17
C ASP A 100 -3.15 -7.63 14.38
N ASP A 101 -3.70 -8.84 14.42
CA ASP A 101 -3.21 -9.98 13.67
C ASP A 101 -3.34 -9.75 12.16
N ASP A 102 -4.46 -9.16 11.71
CA ASP A 102 -4.62 -8.75 10.30
C ASP A 102 -3.50 -7.76 9.91
N PHE A 103 -3.31 -6.68 10.69
CA PHE A 103 -2.28 -5.69 10.39
C PHE A 103 -0.87 -6.27 10.40
N ARG A 104 -0.54 -7.13 11.36
CA ARG A 104 0.76 -7.81 11.40
C ARG A 104 0.97 -8.71 10.19
N SER A 105 -0.06 -9.45 9.78
CA SER A 105 0.00 -10.25 8.56
C SER A 105 0.30 -9.36 7.35
N PHE A 106 -0.39 -8.23 7.20
CA PHE A 106 -0.19 -7.30 6.09
C PHE A 106 1.22 -6.70 6.08
N ILE A 107 1.71 -6.29 7.26
CA ILE A 107 3.07 -5.79 7.43
C ILE A 107 4.09 -6.85 7.01
N ASN A 108 3.94 -8.07 7.51
CA ASN A 108 4.87 -9.15 7.22
C ASN A 108 4.90 -9.48 5.73
N ASP A 109 3.76 -9.52 5.06
CA ASP A 109 3.71 -9.75 3.61
C ASP A 109 4.36 -8.61 2.81
N ILE A 110 4.22 -7.35 3.25
CA ILE A 110 4.90 -6.20 2.65
C ILE A 110 6.43 -6.32 2.79
N LEU A 111 6.92 -6.59 4.00
CA LEU A 111 8.35 -6.73 4.27
C LEU A 111 8.92 -7.93 3.52
N LEU A 112 8.20 -9.05 3.51
CA LEU A 112 8.55 -10.26 2.77
C LEU A 112 8.69 -9.98 1.26
N ALA A 113 7.75 -9.21 0.70
CA ALA A 113 7.78 -8.82 -0.70
C ALA A 113 9.04 -8.01 -1.03
N GLU A 114 9.40 -7.07 -0.16
CA GLU A 114 10.62 -6.26 -0.30
C GLU A 114 11.88 -7.12 -0.22
N ILE A 115 12.04 -7.91 0.85
CA ILE A 115 13.25 -8.71 1.10
C ILE A 115 13.47 -9.74 -0.01
N LYS A 116 12.41 -10.47 -0.39
CA LYS A 116 12.55 -11.63 -1.28
C LYS A 116 12.53 -11.25 -2.75
N TYR A 117 11.71 -10.28 -3.15
CA TYR A 117 11.37 -10.06 -4.55
C TYR A 117 11.74 -8.67 -5.07
N ILE A 118 11.28 -7.59 -4.40
CA ILE A 118 11.37 -6.23 -4.94
C ILE A 118 12.77 -5.64 -4.78
N LYS A 119 13.35 -5.69 -3.56
CA LYS A 119 14.71 -5.24 -3.23
C LYS A 119 15.02 -3.82 -3.68
N SER A 120 14.09 -2.91 -3.39
CA SER A 120 14.20 -1.50 -3.74
C SER A 120 15.05 -0.67 -2.76
N ASN A 121 15.27 -1.18 -1.55
CA ASN A 121 15.92 -0.48 -0.43
C ASN A 121 15.14 0.76 0.05
N ARG A 122 13.90 0.95 -0.41
CA ARG A 122 13.02 2.02 0.06
C ARG A 122 11.55 1.66 -0.11
N ILE A 123 10.84 1.47 1.01
CA ILE A 123 9.39 1.26 1.03
C ILE A 123 8.69 2.60 1.30
N ILE A 124 7.70 2.93 0.49
CA ILE A 124 6.82 4.08 0.71
C ILE A 124 5.41 3.56 0.98
N ILE A 125 4.90 3.80 2.18
CA ILE A 125 3.54 3.45 2.59
C ILE A 125 2.67 4.71 2.53
N ASP A 126 1.76 4.76 1.55
CA ASP A 126 0.82 5.86 1.34
C ASP A 126 -0.62 5.37 1.47
N LEU A 127 -1.20 5.60 2.64
CA LEU A 127 -2.58 5.24 2.98
C LEU A 127 -3.48 6.49 3.12
N ALA A 128 -3.09 7.61 2.51
CA ALA A 128 -3.82 8.85 2.64
C ALA A 128 -5.27 8.73 2.12
N GLY A 129 -6.21 9.32 2.86
CA GLY A 129 -7.63 9.39 2.51
C GLY A 129 -8.41 8.06 2.56
N CYS A 130 -7.77 6.93 2.91
CA CYS A 130 -8.38 5.60 2.87
C CYS A 130 -8.37 4.86 4.22
N MET A 131 -7.98 5.52 5.30
CA MET A 131 -7.91 4.92 6.63
C MET A 131 -8.09 6.00 7.68
N GLU A 132 -8.73 5.69 8.80
CA GLU A 132 -8.82 6.62 9.94
C GLU A 132 -7.45 6.82 10.58
N ASP A 133 -7.20 7.99 11.16
CA ASP A 133 -5.89 8.29 11.75
C ASP A 133 -5.55 7.36 12.93
N SER A 134 -6.56 6.87 13.65
CA SER A 134 -6.41 5.86 14.70
C SER A 134 -5.85 4.54 14.17
N GLU A 135 -6.37 4.07 13.03
CA GLU A 135 -5.91 2.86 12.35
C GLU A 135 -4.51 3.06 11.74
N LYS A 136 -4.24 4.23 11.14
CA LYS A 136 -2.88 4.57 10.65
C LYS A 136 -1.86 4.56 11.79
N MET A 137 -2.20 5.11 12.96
CA MET A 137 -1.31 5.18 14.13
C MET A 137 -1.02 3.78 14.65
N ARG A 138 -2.06 2.94 14.68
CA ARG A 138 -1.97 1.54 15.07
C ARG A 138 -1.07 0.76 14.12
N LEU A 139 -1.28 0.86 12.81
CA LEU A 139 -0.42 0.24 11.80
C LEU A 139 1.04 0.71 11.94
N PHE A 140 1.25 2.01 12.12
CA PHE A 140 2.58 2.59 12.30
C PHE A 140 3.31 2.00 13.52
N ASN A 141 2.62 1.86 14.66
CA ASN A 141 3.20 1.25 15.87
C ASN A 141 3.54 -0.23 15.65
N LEU A 142 2.61 -1.00 15.07
CA LEU A 142 2.81 -2.43 14.78
C LEU A 142 3.98 -2.64 13.81
N LEU A 143 4.12 -1.78 12.81
CA LEU A 143 5.24 -1.80 11.86
C LEU A 143 6.58 -1.62 12.57
N GLY A 144 6.67 -0.66 13.50
CA GLY A 144 7.87 -0.46 14.31
C GLY A 144 8.24 -1.68 15.16
N GLU A 145 7.24 -2.41 15.67
CA GLU A 145 7.46 -3.65 16.42
C GLU A 145 7.95 -4.79 15.52
N GLU A 146 7.36 -4.99 14.33
CA GLU A 146 7.76 -6.08 13.42
C GLU A 146 9.17 -5.86 12.86
N ILE A 147 9.54 -4.61 12.52
CA ILE A 147 10.90 -4.26 12.08
C ILE A 147 11.94 -4.65 13.15
N GLN A 148 11.64 -4.42 14.43
CA GLN A 148 12.53 -4.77 15.54
C GLN A 148 12.66 -6.30 15.75
N LYS A 149 11.63 -7.08 15.43
CA LYS A 149 11.62 -8.54 15.60
C LYS A 149 12.41 -9.27 14.53
N GLU A 150 12.33 -8.82 13.28
CA GLU A 150 12.93 -9.54 12.16
C GLU A 150 14.45 -9.31 12.00
N GLU A 151 15.11 -8.63 12.96
CA GLU A 151 16.44 -8.04 12.75
C GLU A 151 16.49 -7.25 11.42
N TYR A 152 15.35 -6.66 11.03
CA TYR A 152 15.23 -5.92 9.80
C TYR A 152 16.16 -4.72 9.91
N ASN A 153 17.29 -4.80 9.23
CA ASN A 153 18.34 -3.83 9.41
C ASN A 153 17.89 -2.53 8.72
N GLU A 154 17.39 -1.56 9.50
CA GLU A 154 16.99 -0.23 8.98
C GLU A 154 18.11 0.46 8.20
N SER A 155 19.37 0.01 8.34
CA SER A 155 20.49 0.49 7.51
C SER A 155 20.47 0.00 6.06
N GLU A 156 19.64 -0.99 5.71
CA GLU A 156 19.52 -1.56 4.37
C GLU A 156 18.26 -1.11 3.60
N CYS A 157 17.18 -0.73 4.30
CA CYS A 157 15.95 -0.31 3.64
C CYS A 157 15.21 0.80 4.41
N LEU A 158 14.98 1.94 3.73
CA LEU A 158 14.29 3.10 4.28
C LEU A 158 12.77 2.95 4.17
N ILE A 159 12.04 3.05 5.28
CA ILE A 159 10.58 2.99 5.28
C ILE A 159 9.99 4.37 5.56
N GLU A 160 9.15 4.86 4.64
CA GLU A 160 8.48 6.16 4.71
C GLU A 160 6.96 5.99 4.80
N PHE A 161 6.35 6.56 5.85
CA PHE A 161 4.90 6.55 6.02
C PHE A 161 4.32 7.93 5.69
N LYS A 162 3.44 8.00 4.69
CA LYS A 162 2.76 9.24 4.29
C LYS A 162 1.41 9.36 4.97
N TRP A 163 1.25 10.45 5.72
CA TRP A 163 0.09 10.70 6.57
C TRP A 163 -0.99 11.54 5.88
N ASP A 164 -0.61 12.61 5.17
CA ASP A 164 -1.51 13.58 4.51
C ASP A 164 -0.88 14.16 3.22
N TRP A 165 -1.74 14.58 2.27
CA TRP A 165 -1.39 15.38 1.08
C TRP A 165 -1.63 16.88 1.33
#